data_AF-A0A5R9IT33-F1
#
_entry.id   AF-A0A5R9IT33-F1
#
_cell.length_a   1.000
_cell.length_b   1.000
_cell.length_c   1.000
_cell.angle_alpha   90.00
_cell.angle_beta   90.00
_cell.angle_gamma   90.00
#
_symmetry.space_group_name_H-M   'P 1'
#
loop_
_entity.id
_entity.type
_entity.pdbx_description
1 polymer ?
#
loop_
_entity_poly.entity_id
_entity_poly.type
_entity_poly.pdbx_seq_one_letter_code
_entity_poly.pdbx_strand_id
1 'polypeptide(L)'
;MLKYSLLLLYVFCTASVACGKEAEYSPILSLGAVKKNYTEQSKLFIPNKVNDMEIVSVYFEIEENKNFLLPIHYYENNEFPPYHKDGYVTVVYKVERKNLSNIKVHAAYKDPVGPNGEISFCIHAESFTLSELI
;
A
#
# COMPACT_ATOMS: atom_id res chain seq x y z
N MET A 1 -19.94 31.85 48.05
CA MET A 1 -18.97 30.71 48.07
C MET A 1 -19.14 29.96 46.76
N LEU A 2 -18.16 30.11 45.88
CA LEU A 2 -18.14 29.63 44.49
C LEU A 2 -17.57 28.20 44.48
N LYS A 3 -18.43 27.19 44.55
CA LYS A 3 -18.08 25.76 44.64
C LYS A 3 -19.34 24.99 44.23
N TYR A 4 -19.49 24.33 43.08
CA TYR A 4 -18.57 23.59 42.24
C TYR A 4 -19.11 23.64 40.80
N SER A 5 -18.83 24.74 40.09
CA SER A 5 -19.03 24.84 38.64
C SER A 5 -17.78 24.34 37.90
N LEU A 6 -17.29 23.17 38.31
CA LEU A 6 -16.01 22.60 37.87
C LEU A 6 -16.09 21.07 37.78
N LEU A 7 -17.22 20.56 37.31
CA LEU A 7 -17.28 19.29 36.59
C LEU A 7 -17.34 19.65 35.10
N LEU A 8 -16.43 20.51 34.62
CA LEU A 8 -15.24 20.04 33.88
C LEU A 8 -15.65 18.87 32.99
N LEU A 9 -16.24 19.18 31.83
CA LEU A 9 -15.46 19.23 30.60
C LEU A 9 -14.52 18.02 30.41
N TYR A 10 -14.99 16.81 30.76
CA TYR A 10 -14.73 15.64 29.92
C TYR A 10 -15.76 15.66 28.79
N VAL A 11 -15.87 16.74 28.00
CA VAL A 11 -15.18 16.82 26.69
C VAL A 11 -14.76 15.44 26.23
N PHE A 12 -15.68 14.78 25.54
CA PHE A 12 -15.45 14.18 24.23
C PHE A 12 -14.01 14.30 23.70
N CYS A 13 -13.06 13.59 24.29
CA CYS A 13 -11.86 13.16 23.59
C CYS A 13 -12.23 11.87 22.87
N THR A 14 -13.14 11.97 21.90
CA THR A 14 -13.03 11.10 20.74
C THR A 14 -11.72 11.51 20.09
N ALA A 15 -10.63 10.88 20.51
CA ALA A 15 -9.41 10.91 19.73
C ALA A 15 -9.76 10.18 18.43
N SER A 16 -10.27 10.92 17.45
CA SER A 16 -10.09 10.56 16.07
C SER A 16 -8.58 10.60 15.88
N VAL A 17 -7.92 9.46 16.10
CA VAL A 17 -6.55 9.30 15.65
C VAL A 17 -6.66 9.42 14.15
N ALA A 18 -6.29 10.59 13.62
CA ALA A 18 -6.18 10.76 12.18
C ALA A 18 -5.17 9.72 11.73
N CYS A 19 -5.65 8.74 10.95
CA CYS A 19 -4.83 7.79 10.25
C CYS A 19 -3.87 8.61 9.37
N GLY A 20 -2.59 8.63 9.70
CA GLY A 20 -1.60 9.36 8.92
C GLY A 20 -0.53 10.00 9.78
N LYS A 21 0.51 9.23 10.08
CA LYS A 21 1.84 9.82 10.24
C LYS A 21 2.40 9.99 8.83
N GLU A 22 2.99 11.15 8.51
CA GLU A 22 3.81 11.26 7.29
C GLU A 22 4.82 10.12 7.30
N ALA A 23 4.90 9.41 6.19
CA ALA A 23 5.64 8.16 6.08
C ALA A 23 6.35 8.14 4.75
N GLU A 24 7.59 7.66 4.73
CA GLU A 24 8.33 7.54 3.47
C GLU A 24 7.74 6.38 2.65
N TYR A 25 6.95 6.72 1.64
CA TYR A 25 6.34 5.79 0.70
C TYR A 25 7.06 5.87 -0.64
N SER A 26 7.83 4.83 -0.97
CA SER A 26 8.70 4.81 -2.15
C SER A 26 8.53 3.52 -2.96
N PRO A 27 7.45 3.36 -3.73
CA PRO A 27 7.25 2.20 -4.59
C PRO A 27 8.25 2.22 -5.77
N ILE A 28 8.57 1.03 -6.29
CA ILE A 28 9.56 0.88 -7.36
C ILE A 28 8.98 0.09 -8.52
N LEU A 29 9.07 0.67 -9.72
CA LEU A 29 8.64 0.04 -10.95
C LEU A 29 9.83 -0.55 -11.73
N SER A 30 9.76 -1.83 -12.09
CA SER A 30 10.70 -2.50 -12.98
C SER A 30 9.95 -3.06 -14.19
N LEU A 31 10.13 -2.42 -15.33
CA LEU A 31 9.52 -2.86 -16.59
C LEU A 31 10.33 -4.00 -17.20
N GLY A 32 9.62 -5.06 -17.62
CA GLY A 32 10.25 -6.16 -18.35
C GLY A 32 10.68 -5.74 -19.76
N ALA A 33 11.76 -6.33 -20.26
CA ALA A 33 12.23 -6.07 -21.62
C ALA A 33 11.25 -6.65 -22.66
N VAL A 34 11.02 -5.90 -23.73
CA VAL A 34 10.30 -6.40 -24.92
C VAL A 34 11.29 -7.20 -25.76
N LYS A 35 11.11 -8.52 -25.85
CA LYS A 35 11.96 -9.41 -26.66
C LYS A 35 11.13 -10.09 -27.74
N LYS A 36 11.30 -9.64 -28.99
CA LYS A 36 10.66 -10.20 -30.20
C LYS A 36 9.14 -10.35 -30.07
N ASN A 37 8.67 -11.50 -29.56
CA ASN A 37 7.26 -11.89 -29.50
C ASN A 37 6.72 -12.03 -28.07
N TYR A 38 7.54 -11.79 -27.04
CA TYR A 38 7.09 -11.82 -25.66
C TYR A 38 7.64 -10.62 -24.88
N THR A 39 6.82 -10.08 -24.00
CA THR A 39 7.24 -9.09 -23.01
C THR A 39 7.61 -9.85 -21.75
N GLU A 40 8.83 -9.67 -21.25
CA GLU A 40 9.17 -10.14 -19.91
C GLU A 40 8.22 -9.49 -18.89
N GLN A 41 7.88 -10.22 -17.83
CA GLN A 41 6.91 -9.74 -16.87
C GLN A 41 7.42 -8.50 -16.14
N SER A 42 6.58 -7.48 -15.98
CA SER A 42 6.91 -6.29 -15.20
C SER A 42 6.68 -6.56 -13.72
N LYS A 43 7.44 -5.86 -12.86
CA LYS A 43 7.41 -6.00 -11.41
C LYS A 43 7.16 -4.64 -10.78
N LEU A 44 6.25 -4.60 -9.84
CA LEU A 44 6.00 -3.45 -8.98
C LEU A 44 6.34 -3.88 -7.56
N PHE A 45 7.30 -3.19 -6.96
CA PHE A 45 7.70 -3.38 -5.58
C PHE A 45 6.99 -2.33 -4.72
N ILE A 46 6.11 -2.77 -3.84
CA ILE A 46 5.39 -1.93 -2.89
C ILE A 46 6.00 -2.13 -1.51
N PRO A 47 6.34 -1.07 -0.74
CA PRO A 47 6.86 -1.22 0.62
C PRO A 47 5.96 -2.13 1.45
N ASN A 48 6.53 -3.15 2.09
CA ASN A 48 5.76 -4.07 2.93
C ASN A 48 5.34 -3.44 4.27
N LYS A 49 6.04 -2.37 4.67
CA LYS A 49 5.75 -1.52 5.81
C LYS A 49 5.92 -0.06 5.45
N VAL A 50 5.13 0.79 6.09
CA VAL A 50 5.19 2.23 5.98
C VAL A 50 5.05 2.78 7.41
N ASN A 51 6.10 3.43 7.91
CA ASN A 51 6.33 3.63 9.35
C ASN A 51 6.28 2.29 10.10
N ASP A 52 5.26 2.07 10.92
CA ASP A 52 5.04 0.85 11.69
C ASP A 52 3.88 0.00 11.13
N MET A 53 3.15 0.51 10.14
CA MET A 53 1.97 -0.15 9.57
C MET A 53 2.37 -1.21 8.55
N GLU A 54 1.64 -2.32 8.52
CA GLU A 54 1.86 -3.44 7.61
C GLU A 54 0.91 -3.38 6.42
N ILE A 55 1.42 -3.73 5.23
CA ILE A 55 0.61 -3.78 4.02
C ILE A 55 -0.46 -4.87 4.13
N VAL A 56 -1.69 -4.54 3.72
CA VAL A 56 -2.82 -5.48 3.75
C VAL A 56 -3.39 -5.79 2.39
N SER A 57 -3.36 -4.82 1.47
CA SER A 57 -3.91 -5.01 0.13
C SER A 57 -3.28 -4.05 -0.87
N VAL A 58 -3.20 -4.50 -2.11
CA VAL A 58 -2.79 -3.74 -3.27
C VAL A 58 -3.81 -4.07 -4.35
N TYR A 59 -4.40 -3.05 -4.96
CA TYR A 59 -5.32 -3.23 -6.09
C TYR A 59 -5.05 -2.21 -7.19
N PHE A 60 -5.52 -2.53 -8.39
CA PHE A 60 -5.29 -1.74 -9.60
C PHE A 60 -6.63 -1.24 -10.14
N GLU A 61 -6.70 0.06 -10.36
CA GLU A 61 -7.80 0.71 -11.06
C GLU A 61 -7.32 1.04 -12.48
N ILE A 62 -8.08 0.57 -13.48
CA ILE A 62 -7.81 0.82 -14.90
C ILE A 62 -8.98 1.65 -15.43
N GLU A 63 -8.71 2.84 -15.97
CA GLU A 63 -9.76 3.81 -16.35
C GLU A 63 -10.86 3.21 -17.26
N GLU A 64 -10.51 2.28 -18.15
CA GLU A 64 -11.46 1.66 -19.09
C GLU A 64 -12.19 0.42 -18.54
N ASN A 65 -11.80 -0.12 -17.37
CA ASN A 65 -12.42 -1.31 -16.79
C ASN A 65 -12.40 -1.26 -15.26
N LYS A 66 -13.59 -1.19 -14.67
CA LYS A 66 -13.79 -1.13 -13.22
C LYS A 66 -13.07 -2.28 -12.50
N ASN A 67 -12.05 -1.90 -11.73
CA ASN A 67 -11.37 -2.64 -10.67
C ASN A 67 -10.85 -4.03 -11.05
N PHE A 68 -9.61 -4.09 -11.54
CA PHE A 68 -8.86 -5.36 -11.57
C PHE A 68 -8.09 -5.53 -10.26
N LEU A 69 -8.58 -6.42 -9.41
CA LEU A 69 -7.83 -6.83 -8.23
C LEU A 69 -6.80 -7.88 -8.67
N LEU A 70 -5.53 -7.46 -8.79
CA LEU A 70 -4.44 -8.40 -8.99
C LEU A 70 -4.12 -9.04 -7.63
N PRO A 71 -4.09 -10.38 -7.54
CA PRO A 71 -3.69 -11.02 -6.30
C PRO A 71 -2.27 -10.57 -5.95
N ILE A 72 -2.06 -10.21 -4.69
CA ILE A 72 -0.72 -10.04 -4.16
C ILE A 72 -0.11 -11.43 -4.05
N HIS A 73 1.04 -11.63 -4.69
CA HIS A 73 1.85 -12.81 -4.44
C HIS A 73 2.96 -12.39 -3.47
N TYR A 74 2.84 -12.86 -2.23
CA TYR A 74 3.95 -12.79 -1.28
C TYR A 74 4.93 -13.90 -1.64
N TYR A 75 6.13 -13.52 -2.05
CA TYR A 75 7.23 -14.46 -2.24
C TYR A 75 8.13 -14.37 -1.01
N GLU A 76 8.37 -15.50 -0.33
CA GLU A 76 9.43 -15.55 0.67
C GLU A 76 10.80 -15.43 -0.02
N ASN A 77 11.77 -14.74 0.61
CA ASN A 77 13.11 -14.44 0.07
C ASN A 77 13.80 -15.62 -0.64
N ASN A 78 13.52 -16.84 -0.17
CA ASN A 78 14.27 -18.04 -0.49
C ASN A 78 13.71 -18.79 -1.70
N GLU A 79 12.45 -18.53 -2.07
CA GLU A 79 11.75 -19.33 -3.08
C GLU A 79 11.99 -18.81 -4.50
N PHE A 80 12.03 -17.48 -4.67
CA PHE A 80 12.22 -16.87 -5.99
C PHE A 80 13.03 -15.56 -5.94
N PRO A 81 14.37 -15.64 -5.89
CA PRO A 81 15.25 -14.46 -5.77
C PRO A 81 15.00 -13.34 -6.80
N PRO A 82 14.63 -13.61 -8.08
CA PRO A 82 14.34 -12.55 -9.04
C PRO A 82 13.06 -11.75 -8.75
N TYR A 83 12.15 -12.29 -7.95
CA TYR A 83 10.87 -11.63 -7.58
C TYR A 83 10.91 -11.06 -6.17
N HIS A 84 12.04 -11.18 -5.48
CA HIS A 84 12.20 -10.70 -4.12
C HIS A 84 12.94 -9.36 -4.07
N LYS A 85 12.52 -8.50 -3.13
CA LYS A 85 13.26 -7.30 -2.73
C LYS A 85 13.01 -7.02 -1.25
N ASP A 86 14.08 -6.92 -0.47
CA ASP A 86 13.97 -6.72 0.98
C ASP A 86 13.20 -5.45 1.33
N GLY A 87 12.19 -5.60 2.20
CA GLY A 87 11.29 -4.50 2.59
C GLY A 87 10.13 -4.26 1.63
N TYR A 88 9.94 -5.10 0.60
CA TYR A 88 8.88 -4.93 -0.40
C TYR A 88 8.05 -6.19 -0.61
N VAL A 89 6.80 -5.97 -0.97
CA VAL A 89 5.93 -6.95 -1.61
C VAL A 89 6.01 -6.75 -3.12
N THR A 90 6.10 -7.84 -3.87
CA THR A 90 6.22 -7.78 -5.33
C THR A 90 4.91 -8.17 -6.00
N VAL A 91 4.38 -7.26 -6.82
CA VAL A 91 3.29 -7.56 -7.75
C VAL A 91 3.89 -7.79 -9.13
N VAL A 92 3.60 -8.95 -9.72
CA VAL A 92 4.12 -9.33 -11.03
C VAL A 92 2.99 -9.27 -12.06
N TYR A 93 3.13 -8.46 -13.10
CA TYR A 93 2.03 -8.15 -14.01
C TYR A 93 2.52 -7.93 -15.45
N LYS A 94 1.57 -7.94 -16.40
CA LYS A 94 1.83 -7.66 -17.81
C LYS A 94 1.07 -6.41 -18.21
N VAL A 95 1.79 -5.44 -18.75
CA VAL A 95 1.25 -4.16 -19.18
C VAL A 95 2.01 -3.66 -20.39
N GLU A 96 1.32 -3.01 -21.33
CA GLU A 96 1.98 -2.26 -22.39
C GLU A 96 2.40 -0.88 -21.86
N ARG A 97 3.61 -0.41 -22.22
CA ARG A 97 4.14 0.87 -21.74
C ARG A 97 3.18 2.06 -21.97
N LYS A 98 2.41 2.02 -23.07
CA LYS A 98 1.42 3.06 -23.42
C LYS A 98 0.23 3.15 -22.45
N ASN A 99 -0.02 2.10 -21.66
CA ASN A 99 -1.15 2.01 -20.74
C ASN A 99 -0.76 2.37 -19.30
N LEU A 100 0.51 2.70 -19.02
CA LEU A 100 0.98 2.96 -17.66
C LEU A 100 0.32 4.19 -17.02
N SER A 101 -0.05 5.19 -17.82
CA SER A 101 -0.78 6.38 -17.37
C SER A 101 -2.23 6.06 -16.94
N ASN A 102 -2.79 4.94 -17.39
CA ASN A 102 -4.20 4.61 -17.19
C ASN A 102 -4.38 3.64 -16.01
N ILE A 103 -3.29 3.30 -15.31
CA ILE A 103 -3.27 2.32 -14.24
C ILE A 103 -2.88 3.03 -12.96
N LYS A 104 -3.88 3.16 -12.09
CA LYS A 104 -3.70 3.64 -10.73
C LYS A 104 -3.54 2.45 -9.79
N VAL A 105 -2.55 2.54 -8.92
CA VAL A 105 -2.26 1.54 -7.90
C VAL A 105 -2.68 2.11 -6.57
N HIS A 106 -3.33 1.27 -5.78
CA HIS A 106 -3.74 1.61 -4.43
C HIS A 106 -3.14 0.60 -3.46
N ALA A 107 -2.36 1.08 -2.51
CA ALA A 107 -1.78 0.27 -1.45
C ALA A 107 -2.41 0.66 -0.12
N ALA A 108 -2.89 -0.33 0.64
CA ALA A 108 -3.48 -0.12 1.95
C ALA A 108 -2.61 -0.72 3.04
N TYR A 109 -2.51 0.00 4.15
CA TYR A 109 -1.72 -0.33 5.33
C TYR A 109 -2.58 -0.25 6.58
N LYS A 110 -2.29 -1.08 7.57
CA LYS A 110 -2.93 -1.01 8.89
C LYS A 110 -1.89 -1.18 9.99
N ASP A 111 -2.23 -0.76 11.20
CA ASP A 111 -1.38 -1.07 12.35
C ASP A 111 -1.23 -2.60 12.54
N PRO A 112 -0.04 -3.06 12.96
CA PRO A 112 0.17 -4.46 13.27
C PRO A 112 -0.79 -4.90 14.39
N VAL A 113 -1.08 -6.20 14.43
CA VAL A 113 -1.85 -6.76 15.54
C VAL A 113 -1.07 -6.54 16.83
N GLY A 114 -1.70 -5.87 17.80
CA GLY A 114 -1.07 -5.54 19.08
C GLY A 114 -0.70 -6.79 19.89
N PRO A 115 0.16 -6.66 20.91
CA PRO A 115 0.68 -7.79 21.69
C PRO A 115 -0.39 -8.64 22.38
N ASN A 116 -1.60 -8.11 22.55
CA ASN A 116 -2.76 -8.80 23.15
C ASN A 116 -3.85 -9.18 22.12
N GLY A 117 -3.54 -9.18 20.83
CA GLY A 117 -4.52 -9.42 19.77
C GLY A 117 -5.41 -8.22 19.46
N GLU A 118 -5.01 -7.01 19.89
CA GLU A 118 -5.71 -5.77 19.57
C GLU A 118 -5.66 -5.51 18.05
N ILE A 119 -6.82 -5.31 17.44
CA ILE A 119 -6.96 -5.05 16.01
C ILE A 119 -7.36 -3.60 15.82
N SER A 120 -6.50 -2.83 15.14
CA SER A 120 -6.85 -1.50 14.63
C SER A 120 -7.67 -1.63 13.34
N PHE A 121 -8.74 -0.85 13.23
CA PHE A 121 -9.52 -0.70 11.99
C PHE A 121 -9.09 0.52 11.17
N CYS A 122 -8.08 1.26 11.63
CA CYS A 122 -7.49 2.36 10.87
C CYS A 122 -6.77 1.80 9.64
N ILE A 123 -7.15 2.27 8.46
CA ILE A 123 -6.51 1.94 7.19
C ILE A 123 -5.90 3.20 6.63
N HIS A 124 -4.60 3.18 6.42
CA HIS A 124 -3.87 4.20 5.68
C HIS A 124 -3.74 3.77 4.22
N ALA A 125 -4.14 4.62 3.29
CA ALA A 125 -4.13 4.30 1.87
C ALA A 125 -3.19 5.24 1.11
N GLU A 126 -2.30 4.64 0.33
CA GLU A 126 -1.44 5.32 -0.64
C GLU A 126 -1.97 5.04 -2.05
N SER A 127 -1.89 6.03 -2.93
CA SER A 127 -2.35 5.88 -4.32
C SER A 127 -1.46 6.65 -5.26
N PHE A 128 -1.06 6.00 -6.35
CA PHE A 128 -0.16 6.57 -7.35
C PHE A 128 -0.45 5.97 -8.72
N THR A 129 -0.10 6.71 -9.78
CA THR A 129 -0.18 6.20 -11.15
C THR A 129 1.11 5.50 -11.52
N LEU A 130 1.08 4.39 -12.25
CA LEU A 130 2.33 3.70 -12.63
C LEU A 130 3.30 4.58 -13.43
N SER A 131 2.79 5.56 -14.19
CA SER A 131 3.61 6.54 -14.91
C SER A 131 4.39 7.50 -14.02
N GLU A 132 4.01 7.68 -12.74
CA GLU A 132 4.72 8.54 -11.79
C GLU A 132 6.05 7.93 -11.33
N LEU A 133 6.28 6.64 -11.60
CA LEU A 133 7.48 5.90 -11.21
C LEU A 133 8.54 5.76 -12.33
N ILE A 134 8.40 6.53 -13.42
CA ILE A 134 9.29 6.50 -14.59
C ILE A 134 10.13 7.77 -14.67
#